data_AF-A0A0E9MEB3-F1
#
_entry.id   AF-A0A0E9MEB3-F1
#
_cell.length_a   1.000
_cell.length_b   1.000
_cell.length_c   1.000
_cell.angle_alpha   90.00
_cell.angle_beta   90.00
_cell.angle_gamma   90.00
#
_symmetry.space_group_name_H-M   'P 1'
#
loop_
_entity.id
_entity.type
_entity.pdbx_description
1 polymer ?
#
loop_
_entity_poly.entity_id
_entity_poly.type
_entity_poly.pdbx_seq_one_letter_code
_entity_poly.pdbx_strand_id
1 'polypeptide(L)'
;MPDARRRSCLIMLAICLALSPAWSHPAQPPAPAQPDLPPLGRSRFDQLIGNAPVPYPYSRLAQIIQAQMQPDPGGMPTLKTTLIPLGRSLQKNAGAPDFFRFPRVVAAADGLNKPGVAPLQDRLFLGFHEKGEVIEVISYNDTAGRFEFQVVRDYAPGKTPQVFYARRNLCLACHQNAAPIFARPLWDETPANPEIARRLRATRRDFYGVKLSGTDIAYFIDAATERANLFSVWQTLWQQACGEGETGDRCRMEAFAAALDYARSGSLPAANALPTLDLNWKTRWPQGLPIPNPDLPNRDPLAAMPDAANDPLLPRPPLEIWKAPDKTAFIVGLAGMLDAAVVKQSTLKQLRQRDLSAALERLRARGELGARPFSLSLLHALQAELGMARKIAPLRLPIARTEAASQISGAHALFRTQCGLCHDSTANFPPNFLHGDDAAVSARLDHCAERIYYRLSMWHIAETRRGKSPMPPPSILAARGIDTETWTHSPAMAALLEDVRLRIRAQNGQPEALLARRFEQLRACLPDPVAP
;
A
#
# COMPACT_ATOMS: atom_id res chain seq x y z
N MET A 1 63.25 -48.30 -20.26
CA MET A 1 62.71 -48.32 -21.63
C MET A 1 61.23 -48.00 -21.55
N PRO A 2 60.71 -47.08 -22.36
CA PRO A 2 60.87 -45.63 -22.20
C PRO A 2 59.46 -44.95 -22.26
N ASP A 3 59.23 -43.64 -22.22
CA ASP A 3 60.11 -42.51 -22.44
C ASP A 3 59.53 -41.23 -21.82
N ALA A 4 60.44 -40.31 -21.52
CA ALA A 4 60.17 -38.95 -21.12
C ALA A 4 60.11 -38.02 -22.35
N ARG A 5 59.52 -36.83 -22.15
CA ARG A 5 59.93 -35.51 -22.68
C ARG A 5 58.85 -34.74 -23.43
N ARG A 6 58.54 -33.59 -22.82
CA ARG A 6 58.52 -32.22 -23.38
C ARG A 6 57.74 -32.00 -24.68
N ARG A 7 56.78 -31.08 -24.61
CA ARG A 7 56.84 -29.81 -25.36
C ARG A 7 55.88 -28.77 -24.79
N SER A 8 56.47 -27.64 -24.41
CA SER A 8 55.85 -26.36 -24.13
C SER A 8 55.00 -25.87 -25.31
N CYS A 9 53.91 -25.14 -25.05
CA CYS A 9 53.56 -23.93 -25.78
C CYS A 9 52.33 -23.20 -25.18
N LEU A 10 52.54 -21.91 -24.92
CA LEU A 10 51.58 -20.80 -24.86
C LEU A 10 50.39 -20.87 -23.88
N ILE A 11 50.60 -20.20 -22.75
CA ILE A 11 49.57 -19.45 -22.03
C ILE A 11 49.18 -18.25 -22.92
N MET A 12 47.98 -18.26 -23.47
CA MET A 12 47.35 -17.13 -24.15
C MET A 12 45.83 -17.18 -23.90
N LEU A 13 45.35 -16.15 -23.18
CA LEU A 13 44.00 -15.57 -23.19
C LEU A 13 42.77 -16.48 -23.05
N ALA A 14 42.05 -16.32 -21.93
CA ALA A 14 40.77 -15.59 -21.92
C ALA A 14 40.23 -15.49 -20.48
N ILE A 15 40.51 -14.36 -19.83
CA ILE A 15 39.71 -13.89 -18.70
C ILE A 15 38.39 -13.41 -19.31
N CYS A 16 37.41 -14.31 -19.44
CA CYS A 16 36.02 -13.90 -19.54
C CYS A 16 35.54 -13.60 -18.13
N LEU A 17 35.62 -12.32 -17.74
CA LEU A 17 34.73 -11.76 -16.74
C LEU A 17 33.30 -12.11 -17.18
N ALA A 18 32.66 -13.03 -16.47
CA ALA A 18 31.21 -13.15 -16.48
C ALA A 18 30.65 -11.92 -15.75
N LEU A 19 30.66 -10.77 -16.43
CA LEU A 19 29.72 -9.70 -16.18
C LEU A 19 28.35 -10.31 -16.47
N SER A 20 27.67 -10.82 -15.44
CA SER A 20 26.23 -10.98 -15.50
C SER A 20 25.67 -9.59 -15.80
N PRO A 21 25.03 -9.35 -16.96
CA PRO A 21 24.23 -8.14 -17.09
C PRO A 21 23.19 -8.24 -15.97
N ALA A 22 23.03 -7.20 -15.17
CA ALA A 22 21.80 -7.04 -14.42
C ALA A 22 20.69 -6.99 -15.48
N TRP A 23 19.89 -8.06 -15.58
CA TRP A 23 18.73 -8.05 -16.45
C TRP A 23 17.75 -7.05 -15.85
N SER A 24 17.80 -5.82 -16.34
CA SER A 24 16.71 -4.87 -16.24
C SER A 24 15.52 -5.52 -16.94
N HIS A 25 14.68 -6.21 -16.17
CA HIS A 25 13.39 -6.67 -16.67
C HIS A 25 12.64 -5.46 -17.21
N PRO A 26 12.22 -5.45 -18.49
CA PRO A 26 11.33 -4.41 -18.96
C PRO A 26 10.06 -4.52 -18.12
N ALA A 27 9.86 -3.53 -17.25
CA ALA A 27 8.65 -3.38 -16.47
C ALA A 27 7.46 -3.48 -17.44
N GLN A 28 6.38 -4.14 -17.01
CA GLN A 28 5.10 -4.01 -17.70
C GLN A 28 4.85 -2.51 -17.97
N PRO A 29 4.28 -2.15 -19.14
CA PRO A 29 3.94 -0.76 -19.42
C PRO A 29 3.19 -0.18 -18.20
N PRO A 30 3.62 0.98 -17.69
CA PRO A 30 3.06 1.50 -16.45
C PRO A 30 1.55 1.61 -16.61
N ALA A 31 0.81 1.00 -15.68
CA ALA A 31 -0.63 1.17 -15.62
C ALA A 31 -0.93 2.69 -15.59
N PRO A 32 -1.93 3.18 -16.33
CA PRO A 32 -2.23 4.60 -16.36
C PRO A 32 -2.42 5.12 -14.94
N ALA A 33 -1.89 6.32 -14.69
CA ALA A 33 -1.98 6.97 -13.40
C ALA A 33 -3.44 7.02 -12.94
N GLN A 34 -3.73 6.38 -11.82
CA GLN A 34 -5.09 6.30 -11.31
C GLN A 34 -5.45 7.59 -10.55
N PRO A 35 -6.70 8.08 -10.67
CA PRO A 35 -7.13 9.30 -9.99
C PRO A 35 -7.14 9.10 -8.46
N ASP A 36 -6.95 10.22 -7.75
CA ASP A 36 -7.02 10.30 -6.29
C ASP A 36 -8.39 9.86 -5.77
N LEU A 37 -9.46 10.34 -6.42
CA LEU A 37 -10.83 9.95 -6.12
C LEU A 37 -11.17 8.59 -6.73
N PRO A 38 -12.05 7.81 -6.10
CA PRO A 38 -12.50 6.54 -6.63
C PRO A 38 -13.25 6.78 -7.94
N PRO A 39 -12.88 6.12 -9.06
CA PRO A 39 -13.60 6.27 -10.32
C PRO A 39 -15.00 5.65 -10.26
N LEU A 40 -15.18 4.65 -9.38
CA LEU A 40 -16.43 3.94 -9.14
C LEU A 40 -16.54 3.57 -7.67
N GLY A 41 -17.76 3.51 -7.13
CA GLY A 41 -18.01 3.08 -5.76
C GLY A 41 -17.31 3.92 -4.70
N ARG A 42 -17.15 3.32 -3.51
CA ARG A 42 -16.59 3.95 -2.30
C ARG A 42 -15.88 2.91 -1.44
N SER A 43 -14.90 3.34 -0.66
CA SER A 43 -14.14 2.44 0.23
C SER A 43 -15.02 1.80 1.31
N ARG A 44 -14.57 0.67 1.89
CA ARG A 44 -15.25 0.07 3.04
C ARG A 44 -15.33 1.01 4.24
N PHE A 45 -14.34 1.87 4.42
CA PHE A 45 -14.38 2.88 5.47
C PHE A 45 -15.51 3.88 5.26
N ASP A 46 -15.72 4.40 4.04
CA ASP A 46 -16.87 5.27 3.76
C ASP A 46 -18.20 4.57 4.06
N GLN A 47 -18.32 3.30 3.65
CA GLN A 47 -19.53 2.51 3.86
C GLN A 47 -19.79 2.24 5.34
N LEU A 48 -18.73 2.00 6.12
CA LEU A 48 -18.80 1.78 7.56
C LEU A 48 -19.26 3.04 8.33
N ILE A 49 -18.72 4.20 7.95
CA ILE A 49 -19.03 5.47 8.64
C ILE A 49 -20.36 6.05 8.18
N GLY A 50 -20.72 5.87 6.91
CA GLY A 50 -21.96 6.41 6.33
C GLY A 50 -21.91 7.93 6.18
N ASN A 51 -22.98 8.60 6.58
CA ASN A 51 -23.12 10.06 6.55
C ASN A 51 -22.84 10.74 7.91
N ALA A 52 -22.52 9.97 8.94
CA ALA A 52 -22.19 10.50 10.26
C ALA A 52 -20.72 10.98 10.30
N PRO A 53 -20.38 11.89 11.24
CA PRO A 53 -18.98 12.16 11.56
C PRO A 53 -18.26 10.89 12.01
N VAL A 54 -16.95 10.80 11.74
CA VAL A 54 -16.15 9.67 12.22
C VAL A 54 -16.22 9.62 13.76
N PRO A 55 -16.54 8.48 14.37
CA PRO A 55 -16.65 8.36 15.82
C PRO A 55 -15.37 8.79 16.54
N TYR A 56 -15.51 9.63 17.56
CA TYR A 56 -14.45 10.07 18.47
C TYR A 56 -14.82 9.69 19.92
N PRO A 57 -13.87 9.32 20.80
CA PRO A 57 -12.43 9.11 20.55
C PRO A 57 -12.13 7.79 19.81
N TYR A 58 -10.84 7.52 19.54
CA TYR A 58 -10.40 6.33 18.77
C TYR A 58 -10.96 5.02 19.29
N SER A 59 -11.06 4.85 20.62
CA SER A 59 -11.63 3.64 21.23
C SER A 59 -13.08 3.39 20.78
N ARG A 60 -13.88 4.44 20.53
CA ARG A 60 -15.25 4.31 20.01
C ARG A 60 -15.27 3.85 18.55
N LEU A 61 -14.37 4.38 17.72
CA LEU A 61 -14.22 3.92 16.34
C LEU A 61 -13.79 2.44 16.30
N ALA A 62 -12.79 2.07 17.12
CA ALA A 62 -12.32 0.70 17.23
C ALA A 62 -13.43 -0.26 17.70
N GLN A 63 -14.29 0.16 18.64
CA GLN A 63 -15.46 -0.62 19.07
C GLN A 63 -16.50 -0.80 17.95
N ILE A 64 -16.79 0.24 17.18
CA ILE A 64 -17.73 0.17 16.03
C ILE A 64 -17.23 -0.80 14.97
N ILE A 65 -15.92 -0.77 14.68
CA ILE A 65 -15.27 -1.72 13.76
C ILE A 65 -15.37 -3.14 14.30
N GLN A 66 -14.98 -3.37 15.56
CA GLN A 66 -15.04 -4.69 16.19
C GLN A 66 -16.47 -5.25 16.25
N ALA A 67 -17.48 -4.39 16.42
CA ALA A 67 -18.88 -4.78 16.45
C ALA A 67 -19.37 -5.37 15.11
N GLN A 68 -18.66 -5.13 14.00
CA GLN A 68 -18.95 -5.71 12.69
C GLN A 68 -18.43 -7.15 12.54
N MET A 69 -17.55 -7.60 13.43
CA MET A 69 -16.79 -8.85 13.28
C MET A 69 -17.23 -9.92 14.29
N GLN A 70 -17.10 -11.18 13.91
CA GLN A 70 -17.35 -12.35 14.75
C GLN A 70 -16.22 -12.49 15.76
N PRO A 71 -16.51 -12.87 17.02
CA PRO A 71 -15.47 -13.19 17.99
C PRO A 71 -14.51 -14.25 17.43
N ASP A 72 -13.22 -14.05 17.66
CA ASP A 72 -12.22 -15.05 17.33
C ASP A 72 -12.36 -16.27 18.27
N PRO A 73 -12.40 -17.51 17.75
CA PRO A 73 -12.50 -18.71 18.59
C PRO A 73 -11.33 -18.87 19.57
N GLY A 74 -10.15 -18.34 19.23
CA GLY A 74 -8.96 -18.32 20.09
C GLY A 74 -8.94 -17.16 21.08
N GLY A 75 -9.99 -16.34 21.15
CA GLY A 75 -10.09 -15.19 22.05
C GLY A 75 -9.27 -13.98 21.61
N MET A 76 -8.70 -14.00 20.41
CA MET A 76 -7.93 -12.87 19.90
C MET A 76 -8.84 -11.68 19.52
N PRO A 77 -8.35 -10.43 19.61
CA PRO A 77 -9.10 -9.28 19.10
C PRO A 77 -9.40 -9.42 17.60
N THR A 78 -10.59 -9.03 17.17
CA THR A 78 -11.00 -9.07 15.75
C THR A 78 -10.37 -7.94 14.93
N LEU A 79 -10.16 -6.80 15.58
CA LEU A 79 -9.30 -5.72 15.12
C LEU A 79 -7.91 -5.90 15.75
N LYS A 80 -6.93 -6.39 14.98
CA LYS A 80 -5.55 -6.55 15.46
C LYS A 80 -4.95 -5.17 15.58
N THR A 81 -4.44 -4.81 16.76
CA THR A 81 -3.97 -3.44 17.04
C THR A 81 -2.68 -3.48 17.84
N THR A 82 -1.67 -2.72 17.40
CA THR A 82 -0.40 -2.54 18.09
C THR A 82 0.02 -1.06 18.10
N LEU A 83 1.12 -0.76 18.78
CA LEU A 83 1.66 0.59 18.94
C LEU A 83 3.02 0.70 18.23
N ILE A 84 3.28 1.83 17.59
CA ILE A 84 4.57 2.17 16.98
C ILE A 84 4.98 3.57 17.48
N PRO A 85 5.84 3.67 18.51
CA PRO A 85 6.31 4.97 19.02
C PRO A 85 7.23 5.68 18.03
N LEU A 86 8.14 4.93 17.39
CA LEU A 86 9.17 5.43 16.49
C LEU A 86 8.97 4.78 15.12
N GLY A 87 8.12 5.40 14.30
CA GLY A 87 7.65 4.80 13.04
C GLY A 87 8.34 5.29 11.77
N ARG A 88 7.82 4.82 10.63
CA ARG A 88 8.25 5.19 9.26
C ARG A 88 7.16 5.90 8.46
N SER A 89 5.95 5.98 9.02
CA SER A 89 4.77 6.57 8.41
C SER A 89 4.92 8.06 8.13
N LEU A 90 3.93 8.65 7.45
CA LEU A 90 3.90 10.10 7.29
C LEU A 90 3.89 10.80 8.66
N GLN A 91 3.18 10.28 9.65
CA GLN A 91 3.12 10.87 10.99
C GLN A 91 4.32 10.55 11.91
N LYS A 92 5.46 10.11 11.37
CA LYS A 92 6.60 9.60 12.18
C LYS A 92 7.17 10.59 13.21
N ASN A 93 7.00 11.90 12.98
CA ASN A 93 7.49 12.95 13.88
C ASN A 93 6.37 13.55 14.74
N ALA A 94 5.10 13.19 14.52
CA ALA A 94 3.98 13.86 15.20
C ALA A 94 4.01 13.64 16.72
N GLY A 95 4.65 12.57 17.20
CA GLY A 95 4.82 12.29 18.63
C GLY A 95 5.98 13.03 19.29
N ALA A 96 6.82 13.75 18.53
CA ALA A 96 8.02 14.39 19.08
C ALA A 96 7.70 15.45 20.16
N PRO A 97 8.53 15.61 21.20
CA PRO A 97 9.62 14.70 21.60
C PRO A 97 9.12 13.46 22.36
N ASP A 98 7.86 13.44 22.77
CA ASP A 98 7.24 12.43 23.65
C ASP A 98 6.73 11.17 22.92
N PHE A 99 7.55 10.57 22.04
CA PHE A 99 7.15 9.47 21.16
C PHE A 99 6.50 8.27 21.89
N PHE A 100 7.00 7.94 23.08
CA PHE A 100 6.46 6.83 23.90
C PHE A 100 5.19 7.22 24.64
N ARG A 101 4.95 8.51 24.90
CA ARG A 101 3.70 8.99 25.47
C ARG A 101 2.62 9.01 24.40
N PHE A 102 2.95 9.41 23.16
CA PHE A 102 2.01 9.51 22.04
C PHE A 102 2.41 8.58 20.88
N PRO A 103 2.42 7.25 21.09
CA PRO A 103 2.76 6.32 20.02
C PRO A 103 1.65 6.28 18.96
N ARG A 104 2.02 6.00 17.72
CA ARG A 104 1.06 5.71 16.67
C ARG A 104 0.36 4.39 16.95
N VAL A 105 -0.96 4.36 16.82
CA VAL A 105 -1.74 3.11 16.80
C VAL A 105 -1.79 2.59 15.36
N VAL A 106 -1.49 1.31 15.16
CA VAL A 106 -1.67 0.61 13.89
C VAL A 106 -2.68 -0.50 14.09
N ALA A 107 -3.69 -0.57 13.22
CA ALA A 107 -4.72 -1.59 13.28
C ALA A 107 -5.05 -2.19 11.91
N ALA A 108 -5.38 -3.48 11.91
CA ALA A 108 -5.87 -4.22 10.74
C ALA A 108 -7.11 -5.04 11.11
N ALA A 109 -8.14 -4.96 10.28
CA ALA A 109 -9.29 -5.85 10.38
C ALA A 109 -8.93 -7.23 9.80
N ASP A 110 -8.79 -8.21 10.67
CA ASP A 110 -8.39 -9.59 10.35
C ASP A 110 -9.50 -10.60 10.71
N GLY A 111 -10.45 -10.21 11.56
CA GLY A 111 -11.57 -11.05 11.96
C GLY A 111 -12.62 -11.25 10.86
N LEU A 112 -13.26 -12.42 10.86
CA LEU A 112 -14.42 -12.69 10.03
C LEU A 112 -15.56 -11.74 10.35
N ASN A 113 -16.36 -11.38 9.35
CA ASN A 113 -17.45 -10.43 9.50
C ASN A 113 -18.72 -11.13 9.98
N LYS A 114 -19.57 -10.43 10.72
CA LYS A 114 -20.87 -10.96 11.14
C LYS A 114 -21.78 -11.17 9.93
N PRO A 115 -22.69 -12.16 9.97
CA PRO A 115 -23.66 -12.35 8.91
C PRO A 115 -24.45 -11.08 8.60
N GLY A 116 -24.50 -10.73 7.31
CA GLY A 116 -25.24 -9.58 6.82
C GLY A 116 -24.53 -8.24 7.00
N VAL A 117 -23.25 -8.25 7.39
CA VAL A 117 -22.36 -7.09 7.45
C VAL A 117 -21.31 -7.21 6.35
N ALA A 118 -21.06 -6.12 5.65
CA ALA A 118 -20.05 -6.07 4.60
C ALA A 118 -18.63 -6.41 5.14
N PRO A 119 -17.79 -7.13 4.38
CA PRO A 119 -16.47 -7.53 4.83
C PRO A 119 -15.50 -6.39 5.11
N LEU A 120 -14.87 -6.41 6.30
CA LEU A 120 -13.73 -5.58 6.70
C LEU A 120 -12.41 -6.36 6.70
N GLN A 121 -12.46 -7.68 6.88
CA GLN A 121 -11.29 -8.57 6.81
C GLN A 121 -10.45 -8.29 5.56
N ASP A 122 -9.16 -8.04 5.77
CA ASP A 122 -8.15 -7.74 4.74
C ASP A 122 -8.47 -6.50 3.88
N ARG A 123 -9.48 -5.70 4.30
CA ARG A 123 -10.03 -4.55 3.56
C ARG A 123 -9.97 -3.25 4.33
N LEU A 124 -9.58 -3.25 5.60
CA LEU A 124 -9.52 -2.05 6.43
C LEU A 124 -8.27 -2.05 7.32
N PHE A 125 -7.46 -1.02 7.14
CA PHE A 125 -6.24 -0.77 7.90
C PHE A 125 -6.23 0.70 8.36
N LEU A 126 -5.78 0.93 9.59
CA LEU A 126 -5.80 2.25 10.23
C LEU A 126 -4.44 2.58 10.85
N GLY A 127 -4.07 3.85 10.77
CA GLY A 127 -2.97 4.45 11.50
C GLY A 127 -3.45 5.69 12.24
N PHE A 128 -3.69 5.60 13.55
CA PHE A 128 -4.12 6.73 14.37
C PHE A 128 -2.93 7.36 15.09
N HIS A 129 -2.87 8.70 15.11
CA HIS A 129 -1.88 9.44 15.87
C HIS A 129 -2.55 10.59 16.66
N GLU A 130 -2.54 10.51 17.99
CA GLU A 130 -3.23 11.48 18.86
C GLU A 130 -2.72 12.91 18.69
N LYS A 131 -1.41 13.14 18.86
CA LYS A 131 -0.82 14.48 18.71
C LYS A 131 -0.86 15.00 17.25
N GLY A 132 -1.02 14.11 16.28
CA GLY A 132 -1.19 14.47 14.88
C GLY A 132 -2.66 14.75 14.52
N GLU A 133 -3.59 14.50 15.45
CA GLU A 133 -5.03 14.69 15.28
C GLU A 133 -5.59 14.05 14.00
N VAL A 134 -5.04 12.88 13.65
CA VAL A 134 -5.25 12.26 12.33
C VAL A 134 -5.40 10.75 12.42
N ILE A 135 -6.26 10.21 11.56
CA ILE A 135 -6.29 8.78 11.22
C ILE A 135 -5.95 8.63 9.73
N GLU A 136 -4.90 7.90 9.42
CA GLU A 136 -4.63 7.40 8.07
C GLU A 136 -5.40 6.10 7.87
N VAL A 137 -6.11 5.98 6.74
CA VAL A 137 -6.98 4.85 6.43
C VAL A 137 -6.57 4.28 5.08
N ILE A 138 -6.37 2.98 5.03
CA ILE A 138 -6.26 2.22 3.77
C ILE A 138 -7.43 1.27 3.74
N SER A 139 -8.31 1.44 2.74
CA SER A 139 -9.55 0.68 2.70
C SER A 139 -9.92 0.24 1.29
N TYR A 140 -10.32 -1.02 1.14
CA TYR A 140 -10.67 -1.58 -0.16
C TYR A 140 -11.99 -1.01 -0.68
N ASN A 141 -12.06 -0.76 -1.99
CA ASN A 141 -13.26 -0.38 -2.72
C ASN A 141 -13.58 -1.51 -3.70
N ASP A 142 -14.49 -2.41 -3.31
CA ASP A 142 -14.81 -3.60 -4.09
C ASP A 142 -15.36 -3.27 -5.48
N THR A 143 -16.08 -2.15 -5.64
CA THR A 143 -16.62 -1.74 -6.95
C THR A 143 -15.51 -1.30 -7.90
N ALA A 144 -14.49 -0.60 -7.40
CA ALA A 144 -13.34 -0.18 -8.21
C ALA A 144 -12.22 -1.23 -8.28
N GLY A 145 -12.29 -2.29 -7.45
CA GLY A 145 -11.27 -3.34 -7.40
C GLY A 145 -9.91 -2.88 -6.86
N ARG A 146 -9.85 -1.83 -6.04
CA ARG A 146 -8.60 -1.23 -5.56
C ARG A 146 -8.68 -0.76 -4.11
N PHE A 147 -7.53 -0.57 -3.46
CA PHE A 147 -7.48 0.17 -2.19
C PHE A 147 -7.50 1.68 -2.42
N GLU A 148 -8.25 2.35 -1.55
CA GLU A 148 -8.30 3.80 -1.42
C GLU A 148 -7.47 4.22 -0.21
N PHE A 149 -6.82 5.38 -0.34
CA PHE A 149 -6.06 6.02 0.72
C PHE A 149 -6.84 7.23 1.20
N GLN A 150 -7.16 7.28 2.49
CA GLN A 150 -7.93 8.36 3.08
C GLN A 150 -7.23 8.88 4.34
N VAL A 151 -7.53 10.11 4.70
CA VAL A 151 -7.13 10.72 5.97
C VAL A 151 -8.37 11.29 6.66
N VAL A 152 -8.49 11.01 7.95
CA VAL A 152 -9.45 11.66 8.83
C VAL A 152 -8.70 12.78 9.54
N ARG A 153 -9.07 14.03 9.25
CA ARG A 153 -8.53 15.23 9.90
C ARG A 153 -9.42 15.66 11.04
N ASP A 154 -8.94 16.62 11.83
CA ASP A 154 -9.67 17.21 12.95
C ASP A 154 -10.12 16.15 13.97
N TYR A 155 -9.29 15.11 14.14
CA TYR A 155 -9.58 13.97 15.00
C TYR A 155 -9.08 14.24 16.44
N ALA A 156 -9.70 15.22 17.10
CA ALA A 156 -9.29 15.74 18.41
C ALA A 156 -10.50 16.16 19.27
N PRO A 157 -10.34 16.34 20.60
CA PRO A 157 -11.42 16.83 21.46
C PRO A 157 -11.99 18.16 20.96
N GLY A 158 -13.31 18.30 20.94
CA GLY A 158 -13.99 19.54 20.53
C GLY A 158 -13.98 19.83 19.03
N LYS A 159 -13.38 18.98 18.20
CA LYS A 159 -13.40 19.11 16.74
C LYS A 159 -14.37 18.09 16.10
N THR A 160 -14.74 18.34 14.85
CA THR A 160 -15.58 17.43 14.06
C THR A 160 -14.72 16.73 13.01
N PRO A 161 -14.49 15.41 13.13
CA PRO A 161 -13.66 14.67 12.19
C PRO A 161 -14.13 14.77 10.73
N GLN A 162 -13.20 15.03 9.81
CA GLN A 162 -13.46 15.19 8.39
C GLN A 162 -12.69 14.14 7.58
N VAL A 163 -13.38 13.43 6.68
CA VAL A 163 -12.76 12.43 5.80
C VAL A 163 -12.33 13.08 4.48
N PHE A 164 -11.09 12.84 4.08
CA PHE A 164 -10.54 13.22 2.77
C PHE A 164 -9.90 12.01 2.10
N TYR A 165 -9.97 11.95 0.78
CA TYR A 165 -9.14 11.06 -0.01
C TYR A 165 -7.74 11.67 -0.13
N ALA A 166 -6.73 10.89 0.25
CA ALA A 166 -5.35 11.31 0.16
C ALA A 166 -4.91 11.33 -1.31
N ARG A 167 -3.93 12.19 -1.63
CA ARG A 167 -3.29 12.17 -2.95
C ARG A 167 -2.64 10.80 -3.16
N ARG A 168 -3.08 10.09 -4.18
CA ARG A 168 -2.70 8.70 -4.42
C ARG A 168 -1.21 8.59 -4.67
N ASN A 169 -0.65 9.51 -5.46
CA ASN A 169 0.80 9.54 -5.74
C ASN A 169 1.65 9.73 -4.48
N LEU A 170 1.20 10.50 -3.49
CA LEU A 170 1.90 10.60 -2.21
C LEU A 170 1.94 9.24 -1.49
N CYS A 171 0.83 8.51 -1.50
CA CYS A 171 0.73 7.22 -0.84
C CYS A 171 1.53 6.13 -1.59
N LEU A 172 1.47 6.12 -2.92
CA LEU A 172 2.14 5.12 -3.77
C LEU A 172 3.67 5.21 -3.74
N ALA A 173 4.24 6.33 -3.27
CA ALA A 173 5.68 6.44 -3.05
C ALA A 173 6.19 5.33 -2.10
N CYS A 174 5.44 5.08 -1.01
CA CYS A 174 5.69 4.00 -0.07
C CYS A 174 4.85 2.76 -0.42
N HIS A 175 3.57 2.90 -0.74
CA HIS A 175 2.64 1.80 -1.03
C HIS A 175 2.73 1.36 -2.50
N GLN A 176 3.90 0.85 -2.89
CA GLN A 176 4.25 0.55 -4.29
C GLN A 176 3.28 -0.44 -4.98
N ASN A 177 2.58 -1.28 -4.22
CA ASN A 177 1.58 -2.23 -4.71
C ASN A 177 0.15 -1.66 -4.74
N ALA A 178 -0.02 -0.36 -4.43
CA ALA A 178 -1.33 0.27 -4.22
C ALA A 178 -2.21 -0.44 -3.17
N ALA A 179 -1.58 -0.98 -2.12
CA ALA A 179 -2.17 -1.74 -1.04
C ALA A 179 -1.39 -1.50 0.29
N PRO A 180 -1.87 -1.97 1.46
CA PRO A 180 -1.16 -1.81 2.73
C PRO A 180 0.25 -2.43 2.70
N ILE A 181 1.16 -1.89 3.51
CA ILE A 181 2.55 -2.36 3.63
C ILE A 181 2.96 -2.29 5.10
N PHE A 182 3.84 -3.20 5.51
CA PHE A 182 4.30 -3.29 6.89
C PHE A 182 5.66 -3.99 6.94
N ALA A 183 6.38 -3.90 8.06
CA ALA A 183 7.60 -4.70 8.17
C ALA A 183 7.31 -6.19 8.24
N ARG A 184 8.25 -6.98 7.72
CA ARG A 184 8.32 -8.43 7.91
C ARG A 184 8.33 -8.81 9.42
N PRO A 185 8.13 -10.10 9.75
CA PRO A 185 8.02 -10.58 11.13
C PRO A 185 9.17 -10.14 12.06
N LEU A 186 8.87 -10.17 13.38
CA LEU A 186 9.55 -9.54 14.52
C LEU A 186 9.00 -8.15 14.87
N TRP A 187 8.94 -7.23 13.91
CA TRP A 187 8.36 -5.91 14.10
C TRP A 187 8.95 -5.16 15.32
N ASP A 188 10.26 -4.96 15.30
CA ASP A 188 11.02 -4.38 16.42
C ASP A 188 10.66 -2.90 16.71
N GLU A 189 9.80 -2.29 15.89
CA GLU A 189 9.22 -0.96 16.10
C GLU A 189 8.00 -0.97 17.05
N THR A 190 7.56 -2.15 17.48
CA THR A 190 6.35 -2.38 18.28
C THR A 190 6.69 -2.90 19.69
N PRO A 191 5.70 -3.10 20.59
CA PRO A 191 5.92 -3.77 21.88
C PRO A 191 6.40 -5.22 21.78
N ALA A 192 6.51 -5.81 20.58
CA ALA A 192 7.24 -7.05 20.38
C ALA A 192 8.72 -6.91 20.78
N ASN A 193 9.30 -5.71 20.66
CA ASN A 193 10.60 -5.36 21.21
C ASN A 193 10.48 -5.10 22.73
N PRO A 194 11.18 -5.86 23.60
CA PRO A 194 11.07 -5.72 25.06
C PRO A 194 11.39 -4.33 25.59
N GLU A 195 12.33 -3.61 24.98
CA GLU A 195 12.71 -2.27 25.41
C GLU A 195 11.63 -1.23 25.03
N ILE A 196 11.03 -1.36 23.86
CA ILE A 196 9.86 -0.56 23.48
C ILE A 196 8.71 -0.81 24.45
N ALA A 197 8.41 -2.07 24.74
CA ALA A 197 7.36 -2.42 25.70
C ALA A 197 7.65 -1.85 27.11
N ARG A 198 8.90 -1.91 27.58
CA ARG A 198 9.31 -1.33 28.86
C ARG A 198 9.08 0.18 28.90
N ARG A 199 9.50 0.92 27.86
CA ARG A 199 9.31 2.37 27.77
C ARG A 199 7.83 2.76 27.69
N LEU A 200 7.01 2.01 26.94
CA LEU A 200 5.57 2.23 26.89
C LEU A 200 4.91 2.02 28.26
N ARG A 201 5.24 0.93 28.97
CA ARG A 201 4.73 0.66 30.33
C ARG A 201 5.11 1.76 31.32
N ALA A 202 6.32 2.32 31.20
CA ALA A 202 6.80 3.38 32.07
C ALA A 202 5.94 4.66 31.99
N THR A 203 5.24 4.89 30.87
CA THR A 203 4.34 6.05 30.72
C THR A 203 3.03 5.92 31.49
N ARG A 204 2.66 4.70 31.93
CA ARG A 204 1.41 4.40 32.66
C ARG A 204 0.14 4.86 31.94
N ARG A 205 0.14 4.91 30.61
CA ARG A 205 -1.06 5.19 29.79
C ARG A 205 -1.84 3.92 29.49
N ASP A 206 -3.14 4.08 29.25
CA ASP A 206 -4.06 3.04 28.80
C ASP A 206 -4.00 2.79 27.28
N PHE A 207 -3.38 3.72 26.53
CA PHE A 207 -3.24 3.71 25.08
C PHE A 207 -4.56 3.38 24.36
N TYR A 208 -5.66 4.05 24.76
CA TYR A 208 -6.99 3.88 24.18
C TYR A 208 -7.53 2.43 24.28
N GLY A 209 -7.02 1.66 25.25
CA GLY A 209 -7.35 0.24 25.47
C GLY A 209 -6.50 -0.74 24.67
N VAL A 210 -5.46 -0.30 23.97
CA VAL A 210 -4.55 -1.19 23.22
C VAL A 210 -3.66 -1.95 24.19
N LYS A 211 -3.73 -3.29 24.14
CA LYS A 211 -2.86 -4.16 24.94
C LYS A 211 -1.45 -4.16 24.35
N LEU A 212 -0.44 -4.08 25.22
CA LEU A 212 0.95 -4.26 24.83
C LEU A 212 1.21 -5.76 24.61
N SER A 213 1.03 -6.22 23.37
CA SER A 213 1.20 -7.62 22.94
C SER A 213 2.63 -7.93 22.50
N GLY A 214 2.95 -9.21 22.31
CA GLY A 214 4.20 -9.67 21.73
C GLY A 214 4.18 -9.66 20.20
N THR A 215 4.90 -10.60 19.59
CA THR A 215 5.00 -10.78 18.14
C THR A 215 3.73 -11.33 17.48
N ASP A 216 2.77 -11.81 18.27
CA ASP A 216 1.53 -12.45 17.82
C ASP A 216 0.65 -11.49 17.01
N ILE A 217 0.33 -10.32 17.56
CA ILE A 217 -0.49 -9.32 16.86
C ILE A 217 0.22 -8.77 15.62
N ALA A 218 1.54 -8.62 15.70
CA ALA A 218 2.36 -8.20 14.57
C ALA A 218 2.23 -9.16 13.39
N TYR A 219 2.36 -10.46 13.67
CA TYR A 219 2.21 -11.52 12.70
C TYR A 219 0.81 -11.51 12.03
N PHE A 220 -0.27 -11.30 12.78
CA PHE A 220 -1.61 -11.25 12.18
C PHE A 220 -1.82 -10.03 11.28
N ILE A 221 -1.26 -8.87 11.63
CA ILE A 221 -1.33 -7.69 10.75
C ILE A 221 -0.52 -7.91 9.46
N ASP A 222 0.64 -8.55 9.58
CA ASP A 222 1.49 -8.92 8.45
C ASP A 222 0.75 -9.89 7.50
N ALA A 223 0.20 -10.98 8.04
CA ALA A 223 -0.57 -11.96 7.27
C ALA A 223 -1.83 -11.36 6.60
N ALA A 224 -2.53 -10.44 7.27
CA ALA A 224 -3.66 -9.71 6.66
C ALA A 224 -3.19 -8.82 5.50
N THR A 225 -1.96 -8.31 5.57
CA THR A 225 -1.38 -7.44 4.56
C THR A 225 -0.91 -8.21 3.33
N GLU A 226 -0.32 -9.40 3.52
CA GLU A 226 -0.03 -10.34 2.44
C GLU A 226 -1.31 -10.69 1.66
N ARG A 227 -2.38 -11.09 2.36
CA ARG A 227 -3.67 -11.42 1.73
C ARG A 227 -4.30 -10.23 1.02
N ALA A 228 -4.25 -9.04 1.63
CA ALA A 228 -4.74 -7.81 1.02
C ALA A 228 -4.00 -7.46 -0.28
N ASN A 229 -2.68 -7.65 -0.35
CA ASN A 229 -1.90 -7.33 -1.55
C ASN A 229 -2.25 -8.24 -2.74
N LEU A 230 -2.63 -9.49 -2.47
CA LEU A 230 -3.08 -10.43 -3.51
C LEU A 230 -4.43 -10.04 -4.15
N PHE A 231 -5.20 -9.11 -3.58
CA PHE A 231 -6.44 -8.65 -4.22
C PHE A 231 -6.18 -8.03 -5.59
N SER A 232 -5.06 -7.32 -5.75
CA SER A 232 -4.68 -6.76 -7.06
C SER A 232 -4.34 -7.86 -8.08
N VAL A 233 -3.73 -8.96 -7.62
CA VAL A 233 -3.43 -10.15 -8.43
C VAL A 233 -4.72 -10.82 -8.89
N TRP A 234 -5.65 -11.08 -7.96
CA TRP A 234 -6.94 -11.71 -8.28
C TRP A 234 -7.78 -10.86 -9.23
N GLN A 235 -7.80 -9.54 -9.04
CA GLN A 235 -8.46 -8.62 -9.95
C GLN A 235 -7.83 -8.64 -11.35
N THR A 236 -6.49 -8.66 -11.41
CA THR A 236 -5.75 -8.73 -12.68
C THR A 236 -6.07 -10.03 -13.42
N LEU A 237 -6.04 -11.17 -12.73
CA LEU A 237 -6.37 -12.45 -13.32
C LEU A 237 -7.83 -12.52 -13.78
N TRP A 238 -8.77 -12.09 -12.94
CA TRP A 238 -10.20 -12.05 -13.26
C TRP A 238 -10.48 -11.20 -14.51
N GLN A 239 -9.96 -9.97 -14.54
CA GLN A 239 -10.26 -9.01 -15.60
C GLN A 239 -9.53 -9.36 -16.91
N GLN A 240 -8.29 -9.88 -16.85
CA GLN A 240 -7.43 -9.97 -18.03
C GLN A 240 -7.16 -11.41 -18.49
N ALA A 241 -7.06 -12.38 -17.57
CA ALA A 241 -6.57 -13.72 -17.92
C ALA A 241 -7.54 -14.49 -18.81
N CYS A 242 -8.84 -14.39 -18.53
CA CYS A 242 -9.88 -15.03 -19.34
C CYS A 242 -10.08 -14.38 -20.72
N GLY A 243 -9.63 -13.13 -20.91
CA GLY A 243 -9.88 -12.36 -22.13
C GLY A 243 -11.30 -11.80 -22.21
N GLU A 244 -11.66 -11.33 -23.41
CA GLU A 244 -12.91 -10.62 -23.68
C GLU A 244 -13.96 -11.52 -24.35
N GLY A 245 -15.20 -11.04 -24.40
CA GLY A 245 -16.31 -11.69 -25.09
C GLY A 245 -16.78 -13.00 -24.45
N GLU A 246 -17.57 -13.77 -25.19
CA GLU A 246 -18.27 -14.95 -24.67
C GLU A 246 -17.32 -16.01 -24.07
N THR A 247 -16.18 -16.26 -24.71
CA THR A 247 -15.17 -17.19 -24.20
C THR A 247 -14.59 -16.72 -22.86
N GLY A 248 -14.34 -15.40 -22.73
CA GLY A 248 -13.85 -14.82 -21.48
C GLY A 248 -14.90 -14.88 -20.36
N ASP A 249 -16.15 -14.58 -20.68
CA ASP A 249 -17.26 -14.64 -19.73
C ASP A 249 -17.51 -16.06 -19.24
N ARG A 250 -17.36 -17.07 -20.12
CA ARG A 250 -17.42 -18.49 -19.78
C ARG A 250 -16.31 -18.89 -18.80
N CYS A 251 -15.06 -18.49 -19.09
CA CYS A 251 -13.92 -18.73 -18.22
C CYS A 251 -14.12 -18.09 -16.82
N ARG A 252 -14.61 -16.84 -16.76
CA ARG A 252 -14.97 -16.18 -15.49
C ARG A 252 -16.11 -16.88 -14.76
N MET A 253 -17.12 -17.38 -15.48
CA MET A 253 -18.20 -18.19 -14.92
C MET A 253 -17.67 -19.46 -14.24
N GLU A 254 -16.77 -20.19 -14.90
CA GLU A 254 -16.13 -21.39 -14.37
C GLU A 254 -15.29 -21.08 -13.13
N ALA A 255 -14.51 -20.00 -13.17
CA ALA A 255 -13.70 -19.56 -12.03
C ALA A 255 -14.58 -19.18 -10.83
N PHE A 256 -15.68 -18.47 -11.05
CA PHE A 256 -16.62 -18.10 -10.00
C PHE A 256 -17.36 -19.32 -9.43
N ALA A 257 -17.77 -20.27 -10.28
CA ALA A 257 -18.37 -21.53 -9.84
C ALA A 257 -17.40 -22.32 -8.93
N ALA A 258 -16.15 -22.47 -9.35
CA ALA A 258 -15.14 -23.17 -8.57
C ALA A 258 -14.83 -22.45 -7.24
N ALA A 259 -14.81 -21.11 -7.24
CA ALA A 259 -14.62 -20.32 -6.02
C ALA A 259 -15.79 -20.49 -5.03
N LEU A 260 -17.03 -20.58 -5.54
CA LEU A 260 -18.20 -20.90 -4.71
C LEU A 260 -18.11 -22.32 -4.13
N ASP A 261 -17.74 -23.31 -4.94
CA ASP A 261 -17.61 -24.71 -4.49
C ASP A 261 -16.53 -24.84 -3.41
N TYR A 262 -15.38 -24.17 -3.58
CA TYR A 262 -14.33 -24.08 -2.56
C TYR A 262 -14.85 -23.40 -1.29
N ALA A 263 -15.46 -22.22 -1.39
CA ALA A 263 -15.96 -21.51 -0.19
C ALA A 263 -17.08 -22.27 0.55
N ARG A 264 -17.87 -23.11 -0.13
CA ARG A 264 -18.94 -23.92 0.47
C ARG A 264 -18.45 -25.21 1.11
N SER A 265 -17.47 -25.87 0.51
CA SER A 265 -17.13 -27.27 0.80
C SER A 265 -15.63 -27.56 0.98
N GLY A 266 -14.76 -26.60 0.66
CA GLY A 266 -13.31 -26.80 0.62
C GLY A 266 -12.84 -27.58 -0.62
N SER A 267 -13.72 -27.85 -1.59
CA SER A 267 -13.37 -28.59 -2.80
C SER A 267 -12.39 -27.78 -3.66
N LEU A 268 -11.21 -28.32 -3.88
CA LEU A 268 -10.21 -27.72 -4.76
C LEU A 268 -10.58 -27.96 -6.23
N PRO A 269 -10.20 -27.05 -7.14
CA PRO A 269 -10.43 -27.23 -8.56
C PRO A 269 -9.64 -28.42 -9.12
N ALA A 270 -10.19 -29.05 -10.17
CA ALA A 270 -9.45 -30.05 -10.93
C ALA A 270 -8.22 -29.43 -11.61
N ALA A 271 -7.16 -30.22 -11.80
CA ALA A 271 -5.91 -29.74 -12.41
C ALA A 271 -6.10 -29.18 -13.84
N ASN A 272 -7.09 -29.69 -14.58
CA ASN A 272 -7.45 -29.26 -15.93
C ASN A 272 -8.52 -28.15 -15.96
N ALA A 273 -8.91 -27.58 -14.81
CA ALA A 273 -9.84 -26.44 -14.77
C ALA A 273 -9.26 -25.22 -15.51
N LEU A 274 -10.14 -24.32 -15.97
CA LEU A 274 -9.79 -23.04 -16.59
C LEU A 274 -8.79 -23.12 -17.77
N PRO A 275 -9.01 -23.97 -18.79
CA PRO A 275 -8.08 -24.12 -19.92
C PRO A 275 -7.85 -22.81 -20.70
N THR A 276 -8.86 -21.91 -20.76
CA THR A 276 -8.73 -20.58 -21.36
C THR A 276 -7.67 -19.73 -20.68
N LEU A 277 -7.52 -19.88 -19.37
CA LEU A 277 -6.52 -19.16 -18.58
C LEU A 277 -5.10 -19.63 -18.95
N ASP A 278 -4.91 -20.94 -19.07
CA ASP A 278 -3.64 -21.54 -19.52
C ASP A 278 -3.26 -21.07 -20.95
N LEU A 279 -4.24 -21.07 -21.86
CA LEU A 279 -4.05 -20.64 -23.26
C LEU A 279 -3.62 -19.17 -23.36
N ASN A 280 -4.23 -18.30 -22.56
CA ASN A 280 -3.98 -16.86 -22.64
C ASN A 280 -2.71 -16.43 -21.90
N TRP A 281 -2.18 -17.25 -20.98
CA TRP A 281 -1.14 -16.84 -20.04
C TRP A 281 0.09 -16.24 -20.72
N LYS A 282 0.70 -16.97 -21.67
CA LYS A 282 1.94 -16.55 -22.35
C LYS A 282 1.73 -15.28 -23.20
N THR A 283 0.52 -15.09 -23.72
CA THR A 283 0.17 -13.89 -24.50
C THR A 283 -0.01 -12.67 -23.61
N ARG A 284 -0.64 -12.84 -22.42
CA ARG A 284 -0.91 -11.74 -21.49
C ARG A 284 0.32 -11.36 -20.66
N TRP A 285 1.09 -12.35 -20.22
CA TRP A 285 2.25 -12.18 -19.36
C TRP A 285 3.44 -12.97 -19.90
N PRO A 286 4.05 -12.53 -21.03
CA PRO A 286 5.18 -13.25 -21.64
C PRO A 286 6.40 -13.38 -20.72
N GLN A 287 6.57 -12.43 -19.79
CA GLN A 287 7.64 -12.46 -18.77
C GLN A 287 7.17 -13.02 -17.42
N GLY A 288 5.92 -13.48 -17.33
CA GLY A 288 5.25 -13.88 -16.10
C GLY A 288 4.57 -12.71 -15.37
N LEU A 289 3.73 -13.06 -14.39
CA LEU A 289 2.99 -12.11 -13.56
C LEU A 289 3.79 -11.85 -12.26
N PRO A 290 4.25 -10.62 -11.99
CA PRO A 290 4.94 -10.31 -10.75
C PRO A 290 3.97 -10.31 -9.56
N ILE A 291 4.36 -10.98 -8.47
CA ILE A 291 3.58 -11.01 -7.22
C ILE A 291 4.02 -9.87 -6.31
N PRO A 292 3.09 -9.01 -5.85
CA PRO A 292 3.44 -7.81 -5.09
C PRO A 292 4.14 -8.13 -3.76
N ASN A 293 5.13 -7.34 -3.40
CA ASN A 293 5.86 -7.47 -2.14
C ASN A 293 5.42 -6.40 -1.12
N PRO A 294 4.64 -6.76 -0.09
CA PRO A 294 4.17 -5.80 0.92
C PRO A 294 5.23 -5.42 1.94
N ASP A 295 6.35 -6.15 2.01
CA ASP A 295 7.22 -6.16 3.16
C ASP A 295 8.17 -4.98 3.18
N LEU A 296 8.29 -4.38 4.34
CA LEU A 296 9.40 -3.51 4.68
C LEU A 296 10.44 -4.34 5.46
N PRO A 297 11.74 -4.01 5.33
CA PRO A 297 12.75 -4.55 6.23
C PRO A 297 12.37 -4.31 7.69
N ASN A 298 12.60 -5.30 8.55
CA ASN A 298 12.45 -5.14 9.99
C ASN A 298 13.52 -4.15 10.50
N ARG A 299 13.12 -3.26 11.41
CA ARG A 299 13.96 -2.17 11.91
C ARG A 299 13.83 -2.09 13.43
N ASP A 300 14.95 -2.14 14.14
CA ASP A 300 15.00 -1.69 15.53
C ASP A 300 15.17 -0.16 15.55
N PRO A 301 14.16 0.63 15.97
CA PRO A 301 14.27 2.08 15.99
C PRO A 301 15.14 2.60 17.14
N LEU A 302 15.58 1.73 18.05
CA LEU A 302 16.47 2.07 19.16
C LEU A 302 17.94 1.78 18.86
N ALA A 303 18.23 1.15 17.72
CA ALA A 303 19.59 0.92 17.25
C ALA A 303 20.37 2.24 17.15
N ALA A 304 21.65 2.21 17.53
CA ALA A 304 22.51 3.39 17.58
C ALA A 304 22.65 4.11 16.23
N MET A 305 22.44 3.40 15.11
CA MET A 305 22.57 3.95 13.76
C MET A 305 21.40 3.50 12.88
N PRO A 306 20.66 4.46 12.27
CA PRO A 306 19.68 4.13 11.24
C PRO A 306 20.36 3.52 10.01
N ASP A 307 19.84 2.40 9.54
CA ASP A 307 20.25 1.78 8.28
C ASP A 307 19.48 2.39 7.10
N ALA A 308 20.18 2.83 6.06
CA ALA A 308 19.60 3.37 4.84
C ALA A 308 18.75 2.33 4.10
N ALA A 309 19.04 1.04 4.24
CA ALA A 309 18.24 -0.06 3.70
C ALA A 309 16.81 -0.10 4.28
N ASN A 310 16.57 0.57 5.41
CA ASN A 310 15.25 0.67 6.04
C ASN A 310 14.41 1.86 5.52
N ASP A 311 14.86 2.62 4.51
CA ASP A 311 14.06 3.69 3.90
C ASP A 311 12.87 3.08 3.13
N PRO A 312 11.60 3.36 3.53
CA PRO A 312 10.41 2.77 2.90
C PRO A 312 10.19 3.21 1.45
N LEU A 313 10.95 4.19 0.97
CA LEU A 313 10.91 4.67 -0.41
C LEU A 313 11.81 3.86 -1.36
N LEU A 314 12.61 2.93 -0.84
CA LEU A 314 13.41 2.04 -1.69
C LEU A 314 12.48 1.11 -2.50
N PRO A 315 12.76 0.88 -3.79
CA PRO A 315 12.03 -0.09 -4.59
C PRO A 315 12.07 -1.48 -3.96
N ARG A 316 10.95 -2.20 -4.00
CA ARG A 316 10.87 -3.59 -3.55
C ARG A 316 10.71 -4.51 -4.75
N PRO A 317 11.59 -5.52 -4.90
CA PRO A 317 11.37 -6.54 -5.92
C PRO A 317 10.10 -7.34 -5.58
N PRO A 318 9.41 -7.90 -6.60
CA PRO A 318 8.28 -8.79 -6.36
C PRO A 318 8.72 -10.00 -5.52
N LEU A 319 7.80 -10.58 -4.76
CA LEU A 319 8.08 -11.78 -3.95
C LEU A 319 8.48 -12.95 -4.86
N GLU A 320 7.80 -13.06 -5.99
CA GLU A 320 8.05 -14.04 -7.02
C GLU A 320 7.47 -13.58 -8.37
N ILE A 321 7.78 -14.33 -9.42
CA ILE A 321 7.21 -14.11 -10.76
C ILE A 321 6.55 -15.42 -11.20
N TRP A 322 5.23 -15.43 -11.30
CA TRP A 322 4.49 -16.59 -11.78
C TRP A 322 4.70 -16.77 -13.29
N LYS A 323 5.35 -17.87 -13.67
CA LYS A 323 5.61 -18.22 -15.08
C LYS A 323 4.47 -19.01 -15.74
N ALA A 324 3.59 -19.56 -14.92
CA ALA A 324 2.35 -20.23 -15.29
C ALA A 324 1.28 -19.85 -14.27
N PRO A 325 0.00 -19.99 -14.59
CA PRO A 325 -1.06 -19.67 -13.63
C PRO A 325 -1.12 -20.67 -12.48
N ASP A 326 -1.17 -20.16 -11.26
CA ASP A 326 -1.62 -20.95 -10.11
C ASP A 326 -3.16 -20.87 -10.04
N LYS A 327 -3.81 -21.84 -10.69
CA LYS A 327 -5.28 -21.93 -10.76
C LYS A 327 -5.90 -22.21 -9.40
N THR A 328 -5.21 -22.96 -8.54
CA THR A 328 -5.67 -23.23 -7.18
C THR A 328 -5.65 -21.95 -6.36
N ALA A 329 -4.52 -21.23 -6.34
CA ALA A 329 -4.39 -19.97 -5.63
C ALA A 329 -5.38 -18.92 -6.15
N PHE A 330 -5.59 -18.84 -7.47
CA PHE A 330 -6.58 -17.94 -8.05
C PHE A 330 -8.00 -18.23 -7.56
N ILE A 331 -8.44 -19.50 -7.58
CA ILE A 331 -9.78 -19.90 -7.15
C ILE A 331 -9.97 -19.70 -5.65
N VAL A 332 -8.99 -20.10 -4.83
CA VAL A 332 -9.00 -19.87 -3.38
C VAL A 332 -9.00 -18.36 -3.06
N GLY A 333 -8.24 -17.58 -3.83
CA GLY A 333 -8.18 -16.12 -3.72
C GLY A 333 -9.53 -15.45 -4.01
N LEU A 334 -10.19 -15.82 -5.11
CA LEU A 334 -11.54 -15.35 -5.41
C LEU A 334 -12.53 -15.74 -4.31
N ALA A 335 -12.41 -16.96 -3.78
CA ALA A 335 -13.25 -17.43 -2.70
C ALA A 335 -13.06 -16.59 -1.42
N GLY A 336 -11.82 -16.22 -1.08
CA GLY A 336 -11.49 -15.32 0.04
C GLY A 336 -11.99 -13.88 -0.17
N MET A 337 -12.23 -13.48 -1.43
CA MET A 337 -12.85 -12.18 -1.74
C MET A 337 -14.39 -12.19 -1.57
N LEU A 338 -15.03 -13.35 -1.43
CA LEU A 338 -16.46 -13.45 -1.17
C LEU A 338 -16.81 -13.14 0.28
N ASP A 339 -18.08 -12.79 0.51
CA ASP A 339 -18.62 -12.73 1.87
C ASP A 339 -18.84 -14.16 2.38
N ALA A 340 -17.91 -14.63 3.21
CA ALA A 340 -17.96 -15.96 3.81
C ALA A 340 -19.26 -16.22 4.59
N ALA A 341 -19.86 -15.19 5.20
CA ALA A 341 -21.10 -15.35 5.94
C ALA A 341 -22.30 -15.54 4.99
N VAL A 342 -22.27 -14.95 3.80
CA VAL A 342 -23.24 -15.21 2.73
C VAL A 342 -23.05 -16.62 2.17
N VAL A 343 -21.84 -17.00 1.79
CA VAL A 343 -21.59 -18.32 1.17
C VAL A 343 -21.92 -19.48 2.13
N LYS A 344 -21.72 -19.29 3.44
CA LYS A 344 -22.04 -20.29 4.48
C LYS A 344 -23.53 -20.37 4.85
N GLN A 345 -24.41 -19.53 4.29
CA GLN A 345 -25.85 -19.66 4.50
C GLN A 345 -26.36 -21.03 4.06
N SER A 346 -27.25 -21.65 4.84
CA SER A 346 -27.76 -23.01 4.59
C SER A 346 -28.32 -23.16 3.18
N THR A 347 -29.05 -22.16 2.68
CA THR A 347 -29.63 -22.17 1.33
C THR A 347 -28.57 -22.26 0.25
N LEU A 348 -27.57 -21.36 0.25
CA LEU A 348 -26.44 -21.40 -0.69
C LEU A 348 -25.60 -22.67 -0.52
N LYS A 349 -25.41 -23.14 0.71
CA LYS A 349 -24.65 -24.36 1.00
C LYS A 349 -25.33 -25.60 0.42
N GLN A 350 -26.66 -25.69 0.46
CA GLN A 350 -27.46 -26.84 0.01
C GLN A 350 -27.84 -26.80 -1.48
N LEU A 351 -27.50 -25.72 -2.19
CA LEU A 351 -27.85 -25.56 -3.59
C LEU A 351 -27.24 -26.67 -4.45
N ARG A 352 -28.07 -27.36 -5.24
CA ARG A 352 -27.59 -28.42 -6.14
C ARG A 352 -26.82 -27.81 -7.30
N GLN A 353 -25.86 -28.55 -7.84
CA GLN A 353 -25.01 -28.07 -8.94
C GLN A 353 -25.83 -27.59 -10.14
N ARG A 354 -26.90 -28.32 -10.50
CA ARG A 354 -27.79 -27.96 -11.62
C ARG A 354 -28.46 -26.60 -11.44
N ASP A 355 -28.89 -26.30 -10.22
CA ASP A 355 -29.58 -25.04 -9.90
C ASP A 355 -28.59 -23.86 -9.95
N LEU A 356 -27.35 -24.08 -9.48
CA LEU A 356 -26.26 -23.11 -9.56
C LEU A 356 -25.84 -22.84 -11.01
N SER A 357 -25.61 -23.88 -11.82
CA SER A 357 -25.23 -23.73 -13.23
C SER A 357 -26.25 -22.92 -14.03
N ALA A 358 -27.56 -23.18 -13.82
CA ALA A 358 -28.60 -22.43 -14.51
C ALA A 358 -28.63 -20.94 -14.12
N ALA A 359 -28.39 -20.60 -12.85
CA ALA A 359 -28.30 -19.21 -12.40
C ALA A 359 -27.06 -18.50 -12.96
N LEU A 360 -25.90 -19.17 -12.96
CA LEU A 360 -24.67 -18.62 -13.51
C LEU A 360 -24.77 -18.34 -15.02
N GLU A 361 -25.45 -19.21 -15.78
CA GLU A 361 -25.71 -18.97 -17.20
C GLU A 361 -26.56 -17.72 -17.45
N ARG A 362 -27.57 -17.46 -16.61
CA ARG A 362 -28.38 -16.24 -16.72
C ARG A 362 -27.57 -15.00 -16.39
N LEU A 363 -26.69 -15.06 -15.40
CA LEU A 363 -25.75 -13.96 -15.11
C LEU A 363 -24.82 -13.70 -16.29
N ARG A 364 -24.26 -14.77 -16.88
CA ARG A 364 -23.41 -14.68 -18.08
C ARG A 364 -24.15 -14.04 -19.25
N ALA A 365 -25.36 -14.49 -19.55
CA ALA A 365 -26.17 -13.99 -20.67
C ALA A 365 -26.51 -12.49 -20.53
N ARG A 366 -26.51 -11.94 -19.31
CA ARG A 366 -26.71 -10.51 -19.04
C ARG A 366 -25.41 -9.69 -18.97
N GLY A 367 -24.26 -10.31 -19.20
CA GLY A 367 -22.96 -9.64 -19.13
C GLY A 367 -22.46 -9.36 -17.70
N GLU A 368 -23.06 -9.97 -16.67
CA GLU A 368 -22.61 -9.77 -15.28
C GLU A 368 -21.20 -10.34 -15.02
N LEU A 369 -20.78 -11.27 -15.88
CA LEU A 369 -19.47 -11.92 -15.87
C LEU A 369 -18.50 -11.30 -16.88
N GLY A 370 -18.72 -10.06 -17.32
CA GLY A 370 -17.78 -9.32 -18.17
C GLY A 370 -16.43 -9.01 -17.48
N ALA A 371 -15.46 -8.51 -18.26
CA ALA A 371 -14.13 -8.10 -17.80
C ALA A 371 -14.15 -6.80 -16.96
N ARG A 372 -14.85 -6.84 -15.83
CA ARG A 372 -14.98 -5.76 -14.83
C ARG A 372 -14.53 -6.26 -13.45
N PRO A 373 -14.27 -5.38 -12.47
CA PRO A 373 -13.81 -5.80 -11.16
C PRO A 373 -14.67 -6.90 -10.51
N PHE A 374 -14.03 -7.94 -10.00
CA PHE A 374 -14.69 -8.96 -9.20
C PHE A 374 -15.10 -8.35 -7.86
N SER A 375 -16.38 -8.37 -7.54
CA SER A 375 -16.88 -7.70 -6.34
C SER A 375 -18.05 -8.47 -5.73
N LEU A 376 -18.44 -8.08 -4.52
CA LEU A 376 -19.62 -8.63 -3.86
C LEU A 376 -20.92 -8.43 -4.66
N SER A 377 -20.96 -7.50 -5.62
CA SER A 377 -22.12 -7.34 -6.48
C SER A 377 -22.44 -8.60 -7.27
N LEU A 378 -21.43 -9.38 -7.67
CA LEU A 378 -21.64 -10.63 -8.39
C LEU A 378 -22.29 -11.70 -7.50
N LEU A 379 -21.87 -11.78 -6.23
CA LEU A 379 -22.50 -12.66 -5.25
C LEU A 379 -23.94 -12.22 -4.96
N HIS A 380 -24.20 -10.92 -4.83
CA HIS A 380 -25.55 -10.39 -4.65
C HIS A 380 -26.45 -10.63 -5.89
N ALA A 381 -25.90 -10.49 -7.10
CA ALA A 381 -26.62 -10.81 -8.34
C ALA A 381 -26.98 -12.29 -8.41
N LEU A 382 -26.08 -13.19 -7.99
CA LEU A 382 -26.37 -14.61 -7.86
C LEU A 382 -27.48 -14.87 -6.84
N GLN A 383 -27.45 -14.22 -5.67
CA GLN A 383 -28.54 -14.34 -4.69
C GLN A 383 -29.87 -13.88 -5.27
N ALA A 384 -29.89 -12.79 -6.06
CA ALA A 384 -31.10 -12.32 -6.73
C ALA A 384 -31.63 -13.33 -7.76
N GLU A 385 -30.77 -13.96 -8.55
CA GLU A 385 -31.14 -15.04 -9.49
C GLU A 385 -31.76 -16.26 -8.83
N LEU A 386 -31.48 -16.45 -7.54
CA LEU A 386 -31.95 -17.56 -6.75
C LEU A 386 -33.12 -17.18 -5.83
N GLY A 387 -33.69 -15.98 -6.00
CA GLY A 387 -34.80 -15.49 -5.16
C GLY A 387 -34.40 -15.20 -3.71
N MET A 388 -33.09 -15.10 -3.42
CA MET A 388 -32.52 -14.81 -2.10
C MET A 388 -32.10 -13.34 -1.93
N ALA A 389 -32.58 -12.45 -2.81
CA ALA A 389 -32.21 -11.04 -2.76
C ALA A 389 -32.56 -10.43 -1.41
N ARG A 390 -31.53 -9.92 -0.71
CA ARG A 390 -31.75 -9.06 0.45
C ARG A 390 -32.03 -7.64 -0.04
N LYS A 391 -33.04 -6.99 0.54
CA LYS A 391 -33.20 -5.54 0.37
C LYS A 391 -32.03 -4.83 1.03
N ILE A 392 -31.11 -4.30 0.22
CA ILE A 392 -30.03 -3.43 0.68
C ILE A 392 -30.56 -2.00 0.61
N ALA A 393 -30.64 -1.32 1.76
CA ALA A 393 -31.00 0.08 1.78
C ALA A 393 -29.87 0.90 1.14
N PRO A 394 -30.17 1.83 0.22
CA PRO A 394 -29.14 2.68 -0.35
C PRO A 394 -28.53 3.56 0.75
N LEU A 395 -27.22 3.48 0.90
CA LEU A 395 -26.49 4.32 1.84
C LEU A 395 -26.16 5.65 1.17
N ARG A 396 -26.69 6.75 1.72
CA ARG A 396 -26.32 8.09 1.28
C ARG A 396 -24.96 8.46 1.86
N LEU A 397 -23.95 8.61 1.00
CA LEU A 397 -22.59 8.96 1.40
C LEU A 397 -22.29 10.44 1.10
N PRO A 398 -21.48 11.12 1.92
CA PRO A 398 -20.97 12.46 1.61
C PRO A 398 -20.16 12.46 0.31
N ILE A 399 -20.07 13.59 -0.39
CA ILE A 399 -19.27 13.71 -1.62
C ILE A 399 -17.80 13.37 -1.30
N ALA A 400 -17.22 12.45 -2.07
CA ALA A 400 -15.79 12.15 -1.99
C ALA A 400 -14.99 13.36 -2.46
N ARG A 401 -13.99 13.75 -1.68
CA ARG A 401 -13.17 14.94 -1.96
C ARG A 401 -11.73 14.70 -1.51
N THR A 402 -10.80 15.31 -2.23
CA THR A 402 -9.41 15.43 -1.80
C THR A 402 -9.23 16.68 -0.94
N GLU A 403 -8.07 16.81 -0.30
CA GLU A 403 -7.62 18.14 0.14
C GLU A 403 -7.45 19.05 -1.10
N ALA A 404 -7.68 20.35 -0.96
CA ALA A 404 -7.48 21.29 -2.06
C ALA A 404 -6.00 21.29 -2.49
N ALA A 405 -5.75 21.13 -3.79
CA ALA A 405 -4.41 21.25 -4.36
C ALA A 405 -4.02 22.75 -4.43
N SER A 406 -2.74 23.08 -4.21
CA SER A 406 -2.29 24.46 -4.44
C SER A 406 -2.04 24.71 -5.94
N GLN A 407 -2.02 25.99 -6.30
CA GLN A 407 -1.86 26.43 -7.69
C GLN A 407 -0.47 26.07 -8.25
N ILE A 408 -0.40 25.63 -9.51
CA ILE A 408 0.83 25.18 -10.19
C ILE A 408 1.62 26.35 -10.83
N SER A 409 1.02 27.55 -10.90
CA SER A 409 1.64 28.78 -11.44
C SER A 409 2.55 29.48 -10.42
N GLY A 410 3.37 30.43 -10.91
CA GLY A 410 4.19 31.31 -10.06
C GLY A 410 5.69 31.07 -10.15
N ALA A 411 6.45 31.74 -9.27
CA ALA A 411 7.92 31.79 -9.32
C ALA A 411 8.61 30.41 -9.11
N HIS A 412 7.87 29.41 -8.62
CA HIS A 412 8.38 28.07 -8.28
C HIS A 412 7.76 26.94 -9.12
N ALA A 413 7.31 27.24 -10.34
CA ALA A 413 6.61 26.29 -11.21
C ALA A 413 7.36 24.95 -11.41
N LEU A 414 8.69 24.97 -11.52
CA LEU A 414 9.48 23.75 -11.65
C LEU A 414 9.40 22.86 -10.40
N PHE A 415 9.55 23.42 -9.21
CA PHE A 415 9.37 22.68 -7.96
C PHE A 415 7.94 22.16 -7.81
N ARG A 416 6.94 22.98 -8.14
CA ARG A 416 5.53 22.57 -8.09
C ARG A 416 5.26 21.39 -9.04
N THR A 417 5.84 21.43 -10.24
CA THR A 417 5.71 20.36 -11.24
C THR A 417 6.40 19.06 -10.79
N GLN A 418 7.60 19.14 -10.22
CA GLN A 418 8.39 17.94 -9.92
C GLN A 418 8.21 17.39 -8.50
N CYS A 419 7.85 18.23 -7.54
CA CYS A 419 7.76 17.90 -6.12
C CYS A 419 6.35 18.11 -5.52
N GLY A 420 5.49 18.90 -6.17
CA GLY A 420 4.18 19.32 -5.63
C GLY A 420 3.21 18.17 -5.37
N LEU A 421 3.29 17.07 -6.12
CA LEU A 421 2.45 15.88 -5.89
C LEU A 421 2.54 15.34 -4.46
N CYS A 422 3.68 15.56 -3.78
CA CYS A 422 3.92 15.09 -2.42
C CYS A 422 4.10 16.24 -1.42
N HIS A 423 4.74 17.33 -1.82
CA HIS A 423 5.24 18.39 -0.92
C HIS A 423 4.36 19.65 -0.87
N ASP A 424 3.10 19.54 -1.29
CA ASP A 424 2.17 20.67 -1.36
C ASP A 424 0.82 20.37 -0.67
N SER A 425 0.81 20.22 0.65
CA SER A 425 -0.41 20.00 1.45
C SER A 425 -0.32 20.72 2.80
N THR A 426 -1.42 20.71 3.55
CA THR A 426 -1.48 21.20 4.92
C THR A 426 -0.88 20.22 5.95
N ALA A 427 -0.42 19.03 5.53
CA ALA A 427 0.19 18.08 6.44
C ALA A 427 1.55 18.57 6.96
N ASN A 428 2.07 17.96 8.02
CA ASN A 428 3.45 18.24 8.49
C ASN A 428 4.49 17.34 7.81
N PHE A 429 4.05 16.26 7.16
CA PHE A 429 4.93 15.32 6.50
C PHE A 429 4.27 14.70 5.24
N PRO A 430 5.02 14.48 4.15
CA PRO A 430 6.41 14.92 3.95
C PRO A 430 6.48 16.46 4.03
N PRO A 431 7.66 17.06 4.27
CA PRO A 431 7.75 18.49 4.53
C PRO A 431 7.08 19.29 3.39
N ASN A 432 5.99 20.00 3.68
CA ASN A 432 5.18 20.68 2.67
C ASN A 432 5.73 22.08 2.34
N PHE A 433 6.96 22.10 1.82
CA PHE A 433 7.67 23.34 1.46
C PHE A 433 7.09 24.06 0.24
N LEU A 434 6.09 23.49 -0.44
CA LEU A 434 5.39 24.11 -1.58
C LEU A 434 3.98 24.60 -1.26
N HIS A 435 3.53 24.45 -0.02
CA HIS A 435 2.19 24.87 0.38
C HIS A 435 2.14 26.36 0.75
N GLY A 436 1.16 27.08 0.22
CA GLY A 436 0.97 28.52 0.45
C GLY A 436 1.32 29.39 -0.77
N ASP A 437 1.39 30.71 -0.54
CA ASP A 437 1.78 31.70 -1.54
C ASP A 437 3.27 31.65 -1.89
N ASP A 438 3.68 32.38 -2.92
CA ASP A 438 5.05 32.34 -3.43
C ASP A 438 6.10 32.83 -2.40
N ALA A 439 5.75 33.79 -1.53
CA ALA A 439 6.65 34.27 -0.49
C ALA A 439 6.89 33.19 0.58
N ALA A 440 5.81 32.54 1.04
CA ALA A 440 5.89 31.44 1.99
C ALA A 440 6.65 30.24 1.40
N VAL A 441 6.41 29.92 0.12
CA VAL A 441 7.14 28.86 -0.58
C VAL A 441 8.61 29.18 -0.70
N SER A 442 9.00 30.40 -1.09
CA SER A 442 10.42 30.78 -1.15
C SER A 442 11.10 30.63 0.20
N ALA A 443 10.50 31.16 1.27
CA ALA A 443 11.07 31.06 2.62
C ALA A 443 11.24 29.61 3.09
N ARG A 444 10.29 28.73 2.76
CA ARG A 444 10.39 27.30 3.07
C ARG A 444 11.44 26.60 2.22
N LEU A 445 11.55 26.93 0.92
CA LEU A 445 12.62 26.39 0.07
C LEU A 445 14.00 26.79 0.62
N ASP A 446 14.17 28.03 1.07
CA ASP A 446 15.41 28.49 1.72
C ASP A 446 15.71 27.70 2.99
N HIS A 447 14.71 27.52 3.85
CA HIS A 447 14.84 26.75 5.09
C HIS A 447 15.17 25.27 4.83
N CYS A 448 14.53 24.67 3.84
CA CYS A 448 14.65 23.26 3.47
C CYS A 448 15.87 22.93 2.60
N ALA A 449 16.58 23.93 2.08
CA ALA A 449 17.51 23.77 0.97
C ALA A 449 18.54 22.65 1.21
N GLU A 450 19.10 22.54 2.43
CA GLU A 450 20.06 21.47 2.78
C GLU A 450 19.49 20.06 2.53
N ARG A 451 18.28 19.78 3.03
CA ARG A 451 17.64 18.45 2.91
C ARG A 451 17.15 18.18 1.50
N ILE A 452 16.69 19.22 0.77
CA ILE A 452 16.31 19.08 -0.65
C ILE A 452 17.55 18.76 -1.48
N TYR A 453 18.63 19.54 -1.35
CA TYR A 453 19.89 19.30 -2.04
C TYR A 453 20.44 17.90 -1.78
N TYR A 454 20.42 17.45 -0.51
CA TYR A 454 20.88 16.11 -0.15
C TYR A 454 20.09 15.03 -0.91
N ARG A 455 18.75 15.08 -0.88
CA ARG A 455 17.89 14.07 -1.50
C ARG A 455 17.93 14.11 -3.04
N LEU A 456 18.07 15.28 -3.65
CA LEU A 456 18.28 15.41 -5.10
C LEU A 456 19.65 14.81 -5.49
N SER A 457 20.71 15.17 -4.78
CA SER A 457 22.08 14.71 -5.08
C SER A 457 22.25 13.19 -5.06
N MET A 458 21.40 12.45 -4.33
CA MET A 458 21.45 10.99 -4.30
C MET A 458 21.29 10.34 -5.70
N TRP A 459 20.69 11.02 -6.68
CA TRP A 459 20.65 10.54 -8.06
C TRP A 459 22.04 10.40 -8.69
N HIS A 460 22.99 11.24 -8.28
CA HIS A 460 24.37 11.22 -8.76
C HIS A 460 25.33 10.40 -7.86
N ILE A 461 24.79 9.71 -6.85
CA ILE A 461 25.54 8.82 -5.97
C ILE A 461 25.18 7.37 -6.31
N ALA A 462 26.21 6.52 -6.44
CA ALA A 462 26.04 5.09 -6.65
C ALA A 462 25.14 4.48 -5.56
N GLU A 463 24.23 3.59 -5.95
CA GLU A 463 23.16 3.07 -5.08
C GLU A 463 23.68 2.53 -3.74
N THR A 464 24.75 1.76 -3.75
CA THR A 464 25.39 1.16 -2.56
C THR A 464 26.00 2.17 -1.59
N ARG A 465 26.17 3.44 -2.00
CA ARG A 465 26.75 4.52 -1.20
C ARG A 465 25.73 5.59 -0.81
N ARG A 466 24.46 5.44 -1.18
CA ARG A 466 23.43 6.43 -0.85
C ARG A 466 23.12 6.40 0.64
N GLY A 467 23.17 7.56 1.29
CA GLY A 467 22.70 7.71 2.68
C GLY A 467 21.17 7.82 2.81
N LYS A 468 20.47 8.07 1.70
CA LYS A 468 19.00 8.10 1.60
C LYS A 468 18.52 7.73 0.20
N SER A 469 17.25 7.35 0.08
CA SER A 469 16.62 7.26 -1.25
C SER A 469 16.67 8.61 -1.98
N PRO A 470 16.83 8.63 -3.31
CA PRO A 470 16.79 9.86 -4.06
C PRO A 470 15.37 10.44 -4.12
N MET A 471 15.26 11.72 -4.48
CA MET A 471 13.98 12.40 -4.73
C MET A 471 13.92 12.98 -6.16
N PRO A 472 12.78 12.88 -6.86
CA PRO A 472 11.60 12.07 -6.54
C PRO A 472 11.97 10.58 -6.35
N PRO A 473 11.21 9.79 -5.57
CA PRO A 473 11.51 8.38 -5.39
C PRO A 473 11.44 7.63 -6.72
N PRO A 474 12.25 6.57 -6.94
CA PRO A 474 12.21 5.82 -8.19
C PRO A 474 10.81 5.26 -8.52
N SER A 475 10.03 4.86 -7.52
CA SER A 475 8.64 4.40 -7.68
C SER A 475 7.73 5.47 -8.30
N ILE A 476 7.94 6.75 -7.97
CA ILE A 476 7.16 7.87 -8.51
C ILE A 476 7.59 8.21 -9.93
N LEU A 477 8.88 8.10 -10.25
CA LEU A 477 9.34 8.26 -11.63
C LEU A 477 8.76 7.16 -12.53
N ALA A 478 8.80 5.90 -12.07
CA ALA A 478 8.21 4.77 -12.78
C ALA A 478 6.70 4.97 -13.02
N ALA A 479 5.94 5.41 -12.00
CA ALA A 479 4.52 5.71 -12.14
C ALA A 479 4.20 6.84 -13.14
N ARG A 480 5.16 7.74 -13.38
CA ARG A 480 5.07 8.81 -14.39
C ARG A 480 5.59 8.38 -15.77
N GLY A 481 6.05 7.14 -15.91
CA GLY A 481 6.71 6.67 -17.14
C GLY A 481 8.04 7.37 -17.41
N ILE A 482 8.69 7.91 -16.38
CA ILE A 482 9.98 8.57 -16.48
C ILE A 482 11.06 7.58 -16.08
N ASP A 483 11.94 7.27 -17.02
CA ASP A 483 13.11 6.46 -16.75
C ASP A 483 14.10 7.21 -15.82
N THR A 484 14.76 6.46 -14.94
CA THR A 484 15.63 7.03 -13.90
C THR A 484 16.90 7.65 -14.46
N GLU A 485 17.46 7.10 -15.53
CA GLU A 485 18.64 7.64 -16.20
C GLU A 485 18.27 8.94 -16.93
N THR A 486 17.13 8.93 -17.60
CA THR A 486 16.54 10.10 -18.27
C THR A 486 16.28 11.23 -17.27
N TRP A 487 15.71 10.93 -16.10
CA TRP A 487 15.51 11.92 -15.03
C TRP A 487 16.85 12.49 -14.53
N THR A 488 17.82 11.63 -14.26
CA THR A 488 19.12 12.01 -13.69
C THR A 488 19.87 13.01 -14.57
N HIS A 489 19.76 12.87 -15.90
CA HIS A 489 20.41 13.75 -16.87
C HIS A 489 19.48 14.86 -17.42
N SER A 490 18.29 15.03 -16.84
CA SER A 490 17.31 16.00 -17.34
C SER A 490 17.69 17.45 -17.02
N PRO A 491 17.33 18.41 -17.88
CA PRO A 491 17.46 19.83 -17.58
C PRO A 491 16.71 20.25 -16.31
N ALA A 492 15.57 19.62 -16.03
CA ALA A 492 14.78 19.84 -14.82
C ALA A 492 15.56 19.47 -13.55
N MET A 493 16.24 18.32 -13.55
CA MET A 493 17.08 17.89 -12.42
C MET A 493 18.26 18.84 -12.19
N ALA A 494 18.95 19.23 -13.26
CA ALA A 494 20.06 20.18 -13.18
C ALA A 494 19.62 21.55 -12.63
N ALA A 495 18.48 22.08 -13.10
CA ALA A 495 17.93 23.35 -12.64
C ALA A 495 17.50 23.31 -11.16
N LEU A 496 16.85 22.21 -10.72
CA LEU A 496 16.48 22.04 -9.31
C LEU A 496 17.70 22.00 -8.39
N LEU A 497 18.77 21.27 -8.78
CA LEU A 497 20.01 21.21 -8.02
C LEU A 497 20.69 22.57 -7.92
N GLU A 498 20.74 23.33 -9.01
CA GLU A 498 21.40 24.63 -9.00
C GLU A 498 20.63 25.66 -8.17
N ASP A 499 19.30 25.68 -8.25
CA ASP A 499 18.47 26.55 -7.42
C ASP A 499 18.74 26.32 -5.92
N VAL A 500 18.73 25.06 -5.45
CA VAL A 500 19.00 24.78 -4.04
C VAL A 500 20.47 25.03 -3.64
N ARG A 501 21.44 24.88 -4.55
CA ARG A 501 22.83 25.29 -4.28
C ARG A 501 22.92 26.79 -4.02
N LEU A 502 22.27 27.60 -4.86
CA LEU A 502 22.25 29.05 -4.70
C LEU A 502 21.61 29.45 -3.37
N ARG A 503 20.50 28.82 -2.97
CA ARG A 503 19.85 29.06 -1.67
C ARG A 503 20.74 28.73 -0.48
N ILE A 504 21.51 27.63 -0.55
CA ILE A 504 22.46 27.25 0.51
C ILE A 504 23.61 28.25 0.58
N ARG A 505 24.19 28.64 -0.56
CA ARG A 505 25.30 29.61 -0.63
C ARG A 505 24.88 30.99 -0.12
N ALA A 506 23.66 31.44 -0.43
CA ALA A 506 23.10 32.67 0.09
C ALA A 506 22.98 32.70 1.63
N GLN A 507 22.94 31.53 2.27
CA GLN A 507 22.96 31.35 3.72
C GLN A 507 24.36 31.05 4.28
N ASN A 508 25.43 31.34 3.52
CA ASN A 508 26.83 31.03 3.84
C ASN A 508 27.12 29.53 4.04
N GLY A 509 26.28 28.64 3.50
CA GLY A 509 26.48 27.20 3.53
C GLY A 509 27.39 26.71 2.40
N GLN A 510 27.94 25.51 2.58
CA GLN A 510 28.71 24.78 1.56
C GLN A 510 27.93 23.53 1.11
N PRO A 511 27.23 23.56 -0.03
CA PRO A 511 26.31 22.49 -0.42
C PRO A 511 26.99 21.12 -0.47
N GLU A 512 28.15 21.04 -1.10
CA GLU A 512 28.89 19.80 -1.35
C GLU A 512 29.38 19.15 -0.04
N ALA A 513 29.70 19.96 0.98
CA ALA A 513 30.08 19.46 2.30
C ALA A 513 28.90 18.77 3.03
N LEU A 514 27.65 19.08 2.66
CA LEU A 514 26.46 18.45 3.26
C LEU A 514 26.37 16.96 2.94
N LEU A 515 26.92 16.51 1.81
CA LEU A 515 26.85 15.10 1.39
C LEU A 515 27.72 14.19 2.28
N ALA A 516 28.72 14.75 2.98
CA ALA A 516 29.52 14.03 3.96
C ALA A 516 28.81 13.88 5.32
N ARG A 517 27.74 14.63 5.56
CA ARG A 517 26.95 14.57 6.80
C ARG A 517 25.84 13.53 6.68
N ARG A 518 25.35 13.05 7.82
CA ARG A 518 24.14 12.21 7.84
C ARG A 518 22.91 13.08 7.59
N PHE A 519 21.96 12.56 6.81
CA PHE A 519 20.72 13.28 6.48
C PHE A 519 19.97 13.75 7.73
N GLU A 520 19.91 12.91 8.77
CA GLU A 520 19.22 13.19 10.03
C GLU A 520 19.88 14.32 10.85
N GLN A 521 21.17 14.61 10.60
CA GLN A 521 21.92 15.70 11.24
C GLN A 521 21.77 17.04 10.52
N LEU A 522 21.14 17.06 9.33
CA LEU A 522 20.84 18.29 8.61
C LEU A 522 19.67 19.02 9.25
N ARG A 523 19.61 20.35 9.06
CA ARG A 523 18.51 21.19 9.55
C ARG A 523 17.16 20.60 9.12
N ALA A 524 16.21 20.51 10.05
CA ALA A 524 14.85 20.08 9.73
C ALA A 524 14.20 21.03 8.70
N CYS A 525 13.43 20.49 7.76
CA CYS A 525 12.86 21.26 6.66
C CYS A 525 11.54 21.96 7.03
N LEU A 526 10.89 21.58 8.13
CA LEU A 526 9.85 22.41 8.73
C LEU A 526 10.11 22.49 10.23
N PRO A 527 9.85 23.66 10.85
CA PRO A 527 9.89 23.78 12.30
C PRO A 527 8.83 22.88 12.94
N ASP A 528 9.11 22.37 14.13
CA ASP A 528 8.11 21.62 14.89
C ASP A 528 6.90 22.54 15.13
N PRO A 529 5.66 22.09 14.86
CA PRO A 529 4.49 22.85 15.23
C PRO A 529 4.45 22.89 16.76
N VAL A 530 4.82 24.06 17.29
CA VAL A 530 4.88 24.45 18.71
C VAL A 530 6.10 23.91 19.47
N ALA A 531 7.19 24.69 19.45
CA ALA A 531 7.80 25.07 20.73
C ALA A 531 6.99 26.28 21.24
N PRO A 532 6.54 26.30 22.51
CA PRO A 532 5.91 27.49 23.09
C PRO A 532 6.81 28.72 23.01
#